data_AF-A0A1I8JFW6-F1
#
_entry.id   AF-A0A1I8JFW6-F1
#
_cell.length_a   1.000
_cell.length_b   1.000
_cell.length_c   1.000
_cell.angle_alpha   90.00
_cell.angle_beta   90.00
_cell.angle_gamma   90.00
#
_symmetry.space_group_name_H-M   'P 1'
#
loop_
_entity.id
_entity.type
_entity.pdbx_description
1 polymer ?
#
loop_
_entity_poly.entity_id
_entity_poly.type
_entity_poly.pdbx_seq_one_letter_code
_entity_poly.pdbx_strand_id
1 'polypeptide(L)'
;MADCMKMQQRDSSNSSMSAYLLDHDEINGSNQHQYSTIQEAGEERKTEQKSCFARCWERCCACLNPPRQYLPRVVFLGRPSKTVRYPPNRIRNQKYSVFSFVFLVLFEQFKLFLNFCFLVMALSQFIPPLRIGYLYTYWGPLGFVVFVTMVREAVDDFRRWRRDRELNGTVYERLARGGSKLVPSSVLQVGDVIRVNKNERVPADLVLLRTSEKQGTCYLRTDQLDGETDWKLRVAPPTTQRLSSDEELLSVGASVYAERPGLDIHSFIGTLSLSGPETPDSGSAAVAGDQASLSVENTLWTKHSGGLQLGSWCSCVHRRRRLEPP
;
A
#
# COMPACT_ATOMS: atom_id res chain seq x y z
N MET A 1 41.84 43.51 14.18
CA MET A 1 42.78 44.42 13.50
C MET A 1 44.18 43.98 13.88
N ALA A 2 44.97 43.62 12.85
CA ALA A 2 46.40 43.30 12.82
C ALA A 2 46.83 42.00 13.56
N ASP A 3 47.16 40.90 12.88
CA ASP A 3 48.37 40.63 12.05
C ASP A 3 49.63 40.45 12.91
N CYS A 4 50.22 39.24 12.95
CA CYS A 4 51.05 38.58 11.93
C CYS A 4 52.53 39.01 12.01
N MET A 5 53.40 38.01 11.80
CA MET A 5 54.84 38.06 11.49
C MET A 5 55.86 37.84 12.62
N LYS A 6 56.48 36.64 12.55
CA LYS A 6 57.94 36.52 12.45
C LYS A 6 58.32 35.45 11.41
N MET A 7 59.01 35.90 10.36
CA MET A 7 59.88 35.14 9.43
C MET A 7 61.10 34.59 10.23
N GLN A 8 61.97 33.66 9.80
CA GLN A 8 62.50 33.38 8.46
C GLN A 8 63.38 32.09 8.43
N GLN A 9 63.16 31.25 7.41
CA GLN A 9 64.07 30.45 6.55
C GLN A 9 65.28 29.63 7.07
N ARG A 10 65.39 28.39 6.56
CA ARG A 10 66.59 27.85 5.87
C ARG A 10 66.24 26.68 4.91
N ASP A 11 66.55 26.88 3.62
CA ASP A 11 67.05 26.00 2.54
C ASP A 11 66.61 24.52 2.41
N SER A 12 66.53 23.83 1.26
CA SER A 12 66.56 24.08 -0.20
C SER A 12 66.65 22.67 -0.82
N SER A 13 65.78 22.27 -1.77
CA SER A 13 66.14 21.49 -2.99
C SER A 13 64.93 20.95 -3.80
N ASN A 14 64.88 21.40 -5.07
CA ASN A 14 64.35 20.81 -6.32
C ASN A 14 62.91 20.26 -6.41
N SER A 15 62.00 20.90 -7.18
CA SER A 15 61.88 20.94 -8.67
C SER A 15 61.37 19.61 -9.23
N SER A 16 60.32 19.46 -10.05
CA SER A 16 59.37 20.37 -10.72
C SER A 16 58.30 19.49 -11.43
N MET A 17 57.04 19.98 -11.51
CA MET A 17 56.21 20.15 -12.73
C MET A 17 55.88 18.91 -13.61
N SER A 18 54.73 18.73 -14.27
CA SER A 18 53.34 19.23 -14.29
C SER A 18 52.63 18.41 -15.38
N ALA A 19 51.31 18.21 -15.25
CA ALA A 19 50.31 17.99 -16.31
C ALA A 19 50.42 16.77 -17.27
N TYR A 20 49.32 16.04 -17.49
CA TYR A 20 48.38 16.20 -18.62
C TYR A 20 47.37 15.03 -18.70
N LEU A 21 46.22 15.35 -19.29
CA LEU A 21 45.06 14.51 -19.64
C LEU A 21 45.38 13.43 -20.69
N LEU A 22 44.66 12.29 -20.70
CA LEU A 22 43.67 11.89 -21.72
C LEU A 22 43.22 10.42 -21.59
N ASP A 23 42.21 10.11 -22.40
CA ASP A 23 41.08 9.20 -22.25
C ASP A 23 41.22 7.87 -23.04
N HIS A 24 40.30 6.94 -22.74
CA HIS A 24 39.77 5.81 -23.53
C HIS A 24 40.50 4.45 -23.75
N ASP A 25 39.71 3.38 -23.45
CA ASP A 25 39.58 2.03 -24.04
C ASP A 25 40.71 0.99 -23.84
N GLU A 26 40.53 -0.31 -23.57
CA GLU A 26 39.43 -1.28 -23.71
C GLU A 26 39.78 -2.59 -22.91
N ILE A 27 38.76 -3.36 -22.48
CA ILE A 27 38.69 -4.85 -22.35
C ILE A 27 39.56 -5.57 -21.26
N ASN A 28 38.94 -6.17 -20.22
CA ASN A 28 38.36 -7.53 -20.29
C ASN A 28 37.78 -8.05 -18.96
N GLY A 29 36.70 -8.83 -19.08
CA GLY A 29 35.90 -9.38 -17.99
C GLY A 29 36.62 -10.41 -17.11
N SER A 30 36.40 -10.29 -15.80
CA SER A 30 36.62 -11.36 -14.82
C SER A 30 36.06 -11.06 -13.42
N ASN A 31 35.46 -9.89 -13.19
CA ASN A 31 35.02 -9.47 -11.84
C ASN A 31 33.50 -9.47 -11.59
N GLN A 32 32.68 -9.97 -12.53
CA GLN A 32 31.21 -10.08 -12.31
C GLN A 32 30.74 -11.45 -11.80
N HIS A 33 31.47 -12.54 -12.03
CA HIS A 33 31.07 -13.87 -11.54
C HIS A 33 31.38 -14.14 -10.07
N GLN A 34 32.21 -13.30 -9.44
CA GLN A 34 32.58 -13.47 -8.03
C GLN A 34 31.63 -12.76 -7.06
N TYR A 35 30.81 -11.82 -7.55
CA TYR A 35 29.77 -11.17 -6.75
C TYR A 35 28.41 -11.88 -6.81
N SER A 36 28.15 -12.71 -7.83
CA SER A 36 26.91 -13.51 -7.93
C SER A 36 26.99 -14.81 -7.12
N THR A 37 28.18 -15.35 -6.86
CA THR A 37 28.36 -16.67 -6.20
C THR A 37 28.38 -16.57 -4.67
N ILE A 38 28.45 -15.36 -4.10
CA ILE A 38 28.45 -15.15 -2.63
C ILE A 38 27.04 -14.83 -2.09
N GLN A 39 26.07 -14.50 -2.96
CA GLN A 39 24.69 -14.22 -2.53
C GLN A 39 23.78 -15.46 -2.49
N GLU A 40 24.12 -16.56 -3.15
CA GLU A 40 23.29 -17.79 -3.10
C GLU A 40 23.63 -18.74 -1.94
N ALA A 41 24.70 -18.50 -1.18
CA ALA A 41 25.13 -19.37 -0.08
C ALA A 41 24.74 -18.88 1.33
N GLY A 42 24.06 -17.73 1.44
CA GLY A 42 23.72 -17.08 2.72
C GLY A 42 22.31 -17.32 3.24
N GLU A 43 21.44 -18.00 2.47
CA GLU A 43 20.01 -18.14 2.76
C GLU A 43 19.60 -19.57 3.13
N GLU A 44 20.50 -20.34 3.72
CA GLU A 44 20.16 -21.59 4.37
C GLU A 44 20.58 -21.60 5.85
N ARG A 45 19.58 -21.83 6.71
CA ARG A 45 19.63 -22.12 8.16
C ARG A 45 19.69 -20.93 9.13
N LYS A 46 18.52 -20.32 9.32
CA LYS A 46 18.01 -20.05 10.67
C LYS A 46 16.70 -20.78 10.88
N THR A 47 16.78 -22.09 11.10
CA THR A 47 15.66 -22.88 11.61
C THR A 47 15.53 -22.58 13.10
N GLU A 48 14.79 -21.54 13.44
CA GLU A 48 14.45 -21.21 14.81
C GLU A 48 13.62 -22.36 15.41
N GLN A 49 14.13 -22.97 16.48
CA GLN A 49 13.56 -24.16 17.11
C GLN A 49 12.28 -23.77 17.86
N LYS A 50 11.17 -23.61 17.12
CA LYS A 50 9.86 -23.31 17.69
C LYS A 50 9.37 -24.51 18.52
N SER A 51 9.06 -24.26 19.80
CA SER A 51 8.48 -25.22 20.75
C SER A 51 7.30 -25.98 20.15
N CYS A 52 7.11 -27.27 20.51
CA CYS A 52 5.97 -28.08 20.11
C CYS A 52 4.60 -27.40 20.36
N PHE A 53 4.53 -26.53 21.37
CA PHE A 53 3.35 -25.70 21.65
C PHE A 53 3.08 -24.66 20.55
N ALA A 54 4.13 -24.01 20.04
CA ALA A 54 4.00 -23.04 18.94
C ALA A 54 3.60 -23.73 17.62
N ARG A 55 4.11 -24.95 17.36
CA ARG A 55 3.69 -25.76 16.19
C ARG A 55 2.24 -26.24 16.29
N CYS A 56 1.79 -26.59 17.49
CA CYS A 56 0.40 -27.00 17.72
C CYS A 56 -0.56 -25.80 17.56
N TRP A 57 -0.18 -24.64 18.10
CA TRP A 57 -0.91 -23.38 17.93
C TRP A 57 -0.97 -22.93 16.47
N GLU A 58 0.15 -22.95 15.72
CA GLU A 58 0.17 -22.59 14.29
C GLU A 58 -0.70 -23.54 13.45
N ARG A 59 -0.70 -24.85 13.74
CA ARG A 59 -1.57 -25.81 13.03
C ARG A 59 -3.05 -25.64 13.40
N CYS A 60 -3.37 -25.32 14.66
CA CYS A 60 -4.75 -25.04 15.09
C CYS A 60 -5.26 -23.73 14.48
N CYS A 61 -4.45 -22.66 14.49
CA CYS A 61 -4.79 -21.37 13.88
C CYS A 61 -4.89 -21.45 12.35
N ALA A 62 -4.08 -22.27 11.68
CA ALA A 62 -4.18 -22.49 10.24
C ALA A 62 -5.47 -23.21 9.83
N CYS A 63 -6.01 -24.09 10.69
CA CYS A 63 -7.32 -24.71 10.47
C CYS A 63 -8.49 -23.76 10.78
N LEU A 64 -8.32 -22.85 11.74
CA LEU A 64 -9.33 -21.85 12.13
C LEU A 64 -9.44 -20.68 11.14
N ASN A 65 -8.36 -20.36 10.42
CA ASN A 65 -8.34 -19.32 9.38
C ASN A 65 -7.54 -19.81 8.16
N PRO A 66 -8.16 -20.55 7.22
CA PRO A 66 -7.48 -20.93 5.98
C PRO A 66 -6.99 -19.66 5.24
N PRO A 67 -5.80 -19.69 4.62
CA PRO A 67 -5.27 -18.54 3.91
C PRO A 67 -6.24 -18.16 2.79
N ARG A 68 -6.64 -16.87 2.75
CA ARG A 68 -7.51 -16.35 1.69
C ARG A 68 -6.86 -16.62 0.33
N GLN A 69 -7.45 -17.52 -0.45
CA GLN A 69 -7.02 -17.77 -1.81
C GLN A 69 -7.61 -16.67 -2.70
N TYR A 70 -6.73 -15.80 -3.18
CA TYR A 70 -7.09 -14.81 -4.19
C TYR A 70 -7.30 -15.53 -5.52
N LEU A 71 -8.27 -15.17 -6.34
CA LEU A 71 -8.50 -15.80 -7.64
C LEU A 71 -8.48 -14.74 -8.74
N PRO A 72 -8.13 -15.11 -9.99
CA PRO A 72 -8.40 -14.25 -11.13
C PRO A 72 -9.89 -13.96 -11.22
N ARG A 73 -10.26 -12.82 -11.77
CA ARG A 73 -11.66 -12.37 -11.80
C ARG A 73 -12.01 -11.65 -13.08
N VAL A 74 -13.23 -11.90 -13.55
CA VAL A 74 -13.88 -11.14 -14.60
C VAL A 74 -14.86 -10.18 -13.94
N VAL A 75 -14.69 -8.90 -14.22
CA VAL A 75 -15.49 -7.81 -13.66
C VAL A 75 -16.27 -7.17 -14.79
N PHE A 76 -17.59 -7.16 -14.67
CA PHE A 76 -18.47 -6.48 -15.64
C PHE A 76 -18.65 -5.02 -15.25
N LEU A 77 -18.52 -4.11 -16.21
CA LEU A 77 -18.64 -2.67 -15.95
C LEU A 77 -20.07 -2.29 -15.58
N GLY A 78 -20.24 -1.57 -14.47
CA GLY A 78 -21.54 -1.06 -14.01
C GLY A 78 -22.53 -2.13 -13.56
N ARG A 79 -22.08 -3.39 -13.43
CA ARG A 79 -22.91 -4.53 -13.02
C ARG A 79 -22.20 -5.26 -11.87
N PRO A 80 -22.72 -5.18 -10.63
CA PRO A 80 -22.12 -5.90 -9.52
C PRO A 80 -22.22 -7.41 -9.75
N SER A 81 -21.15 -8.13 -9.40
CA SER A 81 -21.15 -9.60 -9.48
C SER A 81 -22.16 -10.17 -8.49
N LYS A 82 -23.12 -10.98 -8.98
CA LYS A 82 -24.10 -11.68 -8.13
C LYS A 82 -23.52 -12.92 -7.47
N THR A 83 -22.50 -13.52 -8.07
CA THR A 83 -21.94 -14.82 -7.66
C THR A 83 -20.74 -14.67 -6.73
N VAL A 84 -19.93 -13.63 -6.92
CA VAL A 84 -18.69 -13.42 -6.15
C VAL A 84 -18.83 -12.21 -5.24
N ARG A 85 -18.66 -12.42 -3.94
CA ARG A 85 -18.58 -11.33 -2.95
C ARG A 85 -17.15 -10.87 -2.78
N TYR A 86 -16.91 -9.58 -3.00
CA TYR A 86 -15.63 -8.94 -2.75
C TYR A 86 -15.59 -8.28 -1.35
N PRO A 87 -14.41 -8.13 -0.74
CA PRO A 87 -14.30 -7.41 0.52
C PRO A 87 -14.79 -5.95 0.38
N PRO A 88 -15.28 -5.31 1.46
CA PRO A 88 -15.78 -3.93 1.43
C PRO A 88 -14.65 -2.89 1.37
N ASN A 89 -14.81 -1.77 0.66
CA ASN A 89 -13.76 -0.75 0.48
C ASN A 89 -13.52 0.14 1.72
N ARG A 90 -13.66 -0.41 2.93
CA ARG A 90 -13.41 0.32 4.17
C ARG A 90 -11.94 0.15 4.58
N ILE A 91 -11.24 1.26 4.79
CA ILE A 91 -9.90 1.30 5.37
C ILE A 91 -10.03 1.27 6.89
N ARG A 92 -9.29 0.37 7.55
CA ARG A 92 -9.16 0.30 9.01
C ARG A 92 -7.70 0.03 9.36
N ASN A 93 -7.00 1.05 9.84
CA ASN A 93 -5.62 1.02 10.30
C ASN A 93 -5.51 1.05 11.83
N GLN A 94 -6.63 1.04 12.55
CA GLN A 94 -6.64 0.92 14.01
C GLN A 94 -6.01 -0.42 14.41
N LYS A 95 -5.05 -0.35 15.34
CA LYS A 95 -4.37 -1.54 15.86
C LYS A 95 -5.19 -2.22 16.96
N TYR A 96 -6.03 -1.45 17.65
CA TYR A 96 -6.73 -1.92 18.84
C TYR A 96 -8.25 -1.70 18.76
N SER A 97 -8.99 -2.62 19.38
CA SER A 97 -10.34 -2.38 19.87
C SER A 97 -10.26 -1.73 21.25
N VAL A 98 -11.32 -1.11 21.76
CA VAL A 98 -11.33 -0.48 23.10
C VAL A 98 -10.87 -1.47 24.18
N PHE A 99 -11.35 -2.71 24.14
CA PHE A 99 -10.94 -3.76 25.07
C PHE A 99 -9.51 -4.22 24.83
N SER A 100 -9.15 -4.57 23.58
CA SER A 100 -7.80 -5.05 23.30
C SER A 100 -6.73 -3.97 23.51
N PHE A 101 -7.06 -2.69 23.39
CA PHE A 101 -6.16 -1.58 23.68
C PHE A 101 -5.63 -1.67 25.11
N VAL A 102 -6.53 -1.78 26.09
CA VAL A 102 -6.14 -1.79 27.51
C VAL A 102 -5.29 -3.03 27.81
N PHE A 103 -5.78 -4.21 27.46
CA PHE A 103 -5.08 -5.46 27.81
C PHE A 103 -3.75 -5.63 27.07
N LEU A 104 -3.72 -5.39 25.76
CA LEU A 104 -2.53 -5.64 24.96
C LEU A 104 -1.45 -4.58 25.22
N VAL A 105 -1.81 -3.30 25.37
CA VAL A 105 -0.82 -2.25 25.65
C VAL A 105 -0.23 -2.42 27.05
N LEU A 106 -1.05 -2.73 28.07
CA LEU A 106 -0.54 -3.03 29.41
C LEU A 106 0.36 -4.27 29.42
N PHE A 107 -0.03 -5.32 28.70
CA PHE A 107 0.80 -6.52 28.58
C PHE A 107 2.16 -6.20 27.96
N GLU A 108 2.20 -5.40 26.87
CA GLU A 108 3.46 -4.96 26.27
C GLU A 108 4.28 -4.07 27.21
N GLN A 109 3.64 -3.23 28.04
CA GLN A 109 4.36 -2.47 29.06
C GLN A 109 5.05 -3.37 30.09
N PHE A 110 4.36 -4.40 30.59
CA PHE A 110 4.90 -5.31 31.59
C PHE A 110 5.76 -6.44 31.01
N LYS A 111 5.81 -6.60 29.69
CA LYS A 111 6.78 -7.46 29.03
C LYS A 111 8.20 -6.88 29.13
N LEU A 112 8.33 -5.57 29.30
CA LEU A 112 9.62 -4.91 29.55
C LEU A 112 10.13 -5.29 30.95
N PHE A 113 11.33 -5.85 31.03
CA PHE A 113 11.93 -6.36 32.26
C PHE A 113 11.86 -5.37 33.44
N LEU A 114 12.23 -4.11 33.22
CA LEU A 114 12.21 -3.09 34.27
C LEU A 114 10.79 -2.82 34.79
N ASN A 115 9.81 -2.70 33.90
CA ASN A 115 8.41 -2.48 34.29
C ASN A 115 7.83 -3.69 35.03
N PHE A 116 8.21 -4.90 34.63
CA PHE A 116 7.87 -6.12 35.35
C PHE A 116 8.49 -6.15 36.75
N CYS A 117 9.77 -5.81 36.89
CA CYS A 117 10.44 -5.72 38.18
C CYS A 117 9.76 -4.70 39.09
N PHE A 118 9.43 -3.51 38.57
CA PHE A 118 8.69 -2.50 39.34
C PHE A 118 7.29 -2.98 39.73
N LEU A 119 6.61 -3.74 38.87
CA LEU A 119 5.33 -4.36 39.21
C LEU A 119 5.46 -5.37 40.36
N VAL A 120 6.45 -6.27 40.30
CA VAL A 120 6.71 -7.24 41.38
C VAL A 120 7.09 -6.53 42.69
N MET A 121 7.94 -5.50 42.61
CA MET A 121 8.31 -4.67 43.76
C MET A 121 7.11 -3.92 44.35
N ALA A 122 6.17 -3.45 43.52
CA ALA A 122 4.96 -2.77 43.98
C ALA A 122 3.93 -3.76 44.58
N LEU A 123 3.81 -4.96 44.01
CA LEU A 123 2.93 -6.03 44.51
C LEU A 123 3.43 -6.60 45.84
N SER A 124 4.74 -6.72 46.06
CA SER A 124 5.29 -7.22 47.33
C SER A 124 4.94 -6.33 48.53
N GLN A 125 4.67 -5.04 48.32
CA GLN A 125 4.28 -4.11 49.38
C GLN A 125 2.91 -4.39 49.99
N PHE A 126 2.08 -5.24 49.36
CA PHE A 126 0.84 -5.72 49.96
C PHE A 126 1.06 -6.77 51.06
N ILE A 127 2.25 -7.37 51.13
CA ILE A 127 2.63 -8.34 52.16
C ILE A 127 3.22 -7.57 53.34
N PRO A 128 2.52 -7.46 54.49
CA PRO A 128 2.97 -6.61 55.60
C PRO A 128 4.39 -6.92 56.11
N PRO A 129 4.84 -8.19 56.19
CA PRO A 129 6.23 -8.51 56.55
C PRO A 129 7.32 -8.00 55.59
N LEU A 130 6.99 -7.74 54.32
CA LEU A 130 7.94 -7.32 53.28
C LEU A 130 7.86 -5.81 52.97
N ARG A 131 6.99 -5.09 53.69
CA ARG A 131 6.69 -3.69 53.42
C ARG A 131 7.73 -2.76 54.05
N ILE A 132 8.45 -2.03 53.21
CA ILE A 132 9.55 -1.14 53.65
C ILE A 132 9.06 0.32 53.73
N GLY A 133 8.00 0.69 53.01
CA GLY A 133 7.51 2.06 52.95
C GLY A 133 6.00 2.21 52.67
N TYR A 134 5.61 3.41 52.26
CA TYR A 134 4.23 3.70 51.87
C TYR A 134 3.89 3.13 50.49
N LEU A 135 2.65 2.65 50.28
CA LEU A 135 2.26 2.05 49.00
C LEU A 135 2.44 3.01 47.81
N TYR A 136 2.19 4.31 48.01
CA TYR A 136 2.25 5.30 46.94
C TYR A 136 3.67 5.50 46.38
N THR A 137 4.73 5.23 47.16
CA THR A 137 6.11 5.43 46.68
C THR A 137 6.52 4.40 45.62
N TYR A 138 5.80 3.27 45.54
CA TYR A 138 6.01 2.22 44.55
C TYR A 138 4.98 2.28 43.43
N TRP A 139 3.70 2.39 43.79
CA TRP A 139 2.60 2.45 42.82
C TRP A 139 2.54 3.78 42.06
N GLY A 140 2.99 4.88 42.67
CA GLY A 140 2.97 6.22 42.06
C GLY A 140 3.85 6.30 40.81
N PRO A 141 5.17 6.06 40.90
CA PRO A 141 6.07 6.11 39.74
C PRO A 141 5.69 5.10 38.65
N LEU A 142 5.35 3.86 39.02
CA LEU A 142 4.92 2.82 38.08
C LEU A 142 3.63 3.23 37.35
N GLY A 143 2.63 3.68 38.09
CA GLY A 143 1.36 4.13 37.55
C GLY A 143 1.53 5.33 36.63
N PHE A 144 2.39 6.29 36.99
CA PHE A 144 2.68 7.46 36.16
C PHE A 144 3.29 7.08 34.81
N VAL A 145 4.32 6.22 34.80
CA VAL A 145 4.97 5.78 33.56
C VAL A 145 4.00 5.00 32.68
N VAL A 146 3.27 4.05 33.25
CA VAL A 146 2.25 3.27 32.52
C VAL A 146 1.16 4.19 31.95
N PHE A 147 0.68 5.15 32.74
CA PHE A 147 -0.34 6.10 32.33
C PHE A 147 0.12 6.95 31.15
N VAL A 148 1.32 7.54 31.21
CA VAL A 148 1.86 8.36 30.11
C VAL A 148 1.98 7.54 28.82
N THR A 149 2.45 6.29 28.91
CA THR A 149 2.55 5.42 27.74
C THR A 149 1.19 5.05 27.17
N MET A 150 0.22 4.74 28.04
CA MET A 150 -1.17 4.47 27.64
C MET A 150 -1.79 5.68 26.93
N VAL A 151 -1.64 6.89 27.47
CA VAL A 151 -2.15 8.11 26.83
C VAL A 151 -1.51 8.34 25.46
N ARG A 152 -0.19 8.17 25.36
CA ARG A 152 0.53 8.31 24.07
C ARG A 152 -0.02 7.36 23.02
N GLU A 153 -0.13 6.06 23.33
CA GLU A 153 -0.64 5.06 22.39
C GLU A 153 -2.12 5.33 22.03
N ALA A 154 -2.94 5.76 23.00
CA ALA A 154 -4.33 6.13 22.75
C ALA A 154 -4.45 7.32 21.78
N VAL A 155 -3.63 8.35 21.97
CA VAL A 155 -3.60 9.52 21.07
C VAL A 155 -3.19 9.12 19.66
N ASP A 156 -2.18 8.26 19.53
CA ASP A 156 -1.71 7.79 18.23
C ASP A 156 -2.76 6.92 17.51
N ASP A 157 -3.43 6.01 18.21
CA ASP A 157 -4.51 5.19 17.61
C ASP A 157 -5.76 6.04 17.28
N PHE A 158 -6.10 7.04 18.10
CA PHE A 158 -7.17 8.00 17.80
C PHE A 158 -6.87 8.85 16.56
N ARG A 159 -5.62 9.31 16.40
CA ARG A 159 -5.18 10.02 15.19
C ARG A 159 -5.28 9.13 13.95
N ARG A 160 -5.00 7.82 14.05
CA ARG A 160 -5.23 6.86 12.95
C ARG A 160 -6.71 6.75 12.62
N TRP A 161 -7.56 6.58 13.62
CA TRP A 161 -9.01 6.52 13.43
C TRP A 161 -9.58 7.76 12.73
N ARG A 162 -9.15 8.96 13.14
CA ARG A 162 -9.60 10.21 12.53
C ARG A 162 -9.26 10.27 11.05
N ARG A 163 -8.02 9.92 10.68
CA ARG A 163 -7.57 9.85 9.28
C ARG A 163 -8.37 8.80 8.48
N ASP A 164 -8.58 7.62 9.05
CA ASP A 164 -9.38 6.58 8.39
C ASP A 164 -10.83 7.02 8.17
N ARG A 165 -11.43 7.75 9.12
CA ARG A 165 -12.79 8.28 9.00
C ARG A 165 -12.90 9.29 7.85
N GLU A 166 -11.92 10.18 7.72
CA GLU A 166 -11.85 11.15 6.63
C GLU A 166 -11.72 10.45 5.27
N LEU A 167 -10.79 9.51 5.13
CA LEU A 167 -10.57 8.75 3.89
C LEU A 167 -11.77 7.89 3.47
N ASN A 168 -12.46 7.28 4.42
CA ASN A 168 -13.65 6.47 4.14
C ASN A 168 -14.88 7.32 3.79
N GLY A 169 -14.88 8.59 4.23
CA GLY A 169 -15.94 9.56 4.01
C GLY A 169 -15.78 10.42 2.75
N THR A 170 -14.62 10.37 2.09
CA THR A 170 -14.39 11.05 0.80
C THR A 170 -15.38 10.56 -0.24
N VAL A 171 -16.05 11.48 -0.93
CA VAL A 171 -17.15 11.20 -1.86
C VAL A 171 -16.62 11.18 -3.29
N TYR A 172 -17.11 10.23 -4.08
CA TYR A 172 -16.76 10.05 -5.48
C TYR A 172 -18.03 9.96 -6.33
N GLU A 173 -17.92 10.38 -7.59
CA GLU A 173 -18.98 10.25 -8.57
C GLU A 173 -18.96 8.84 -9.17
N ARG A 174 -19.98 8.04 -8.86
CA ARG A 174 -20.18 6.73 -9.46
C ARG A 174 -21.14 6.83 -10.63
N LEU A 175 -20.73 6.33 -11.78
CA LEU A 175 -21.56 6.27 -12.98
C LEU A 175 -22.51 5.08 -12.91
N ALA A 176 -23.80 5.32 -13.19
CA ALA A 176 -24.81 4.29 -13.28
C ALA A 176 -25.67 4.48 -14.54
N ARG A 177 -26.34 3.40 -14.98
CA ARG A 177 -27.31 3.45 -16.08
C ARG A 177 -28.52 4.27 -15.60
N GLY A 178 -28.61 5.53 -16.02
CA GLY A 178 -29.63 6.48 -15.55
C GLY A 178 -29.09 7.70 -14.78
N GLY A 179 -27.77 7.88 -14.74
CA GLY A 179 -27.13 9.08 -14.21
C GLY A 179 -26.04 8.79 -13.19
N SER A 180 -25.24 9.80 -12.90
CA SER A 180 -24.18 9.70 -11.90
C SER A 180 -24.71 9.91 -10.49
N LYS A 181 -24.12 9.22 -9.51
CA LYS A 181 -24.47 9.30 -8.10
C LYS A 181 -23.22 9.50 -7.25
N LEU A 182 -23.29 10.47 -6.34
CA LEU A 182 -22.26 10.69 -5.33
C LEU A 182 -22.33 9.61 -4.25
N VAL A 183 -21.21 8.91 -4.03
CA VAL A 183 -21.08 7.83 -3.04
C VAL A 183 -19.77 7.95 -2.27
N PRO A 184 -19.76 7.63 -0.96
CA PRO A 184 -18.52 7.64 -0.19
C PRO A 184 -17.62 6.47 -0.61
N SER A 185 -16.31 6.66 -0.49
CA SER A 185 -15.27 5.70 -0.83
C SER A 185 -15.50 4.32 -0.22
N SER A 186 -15.98 4.28 1.02
CA SER A 186 -16.26 3.05 1.76
C SER A 186 -17.38 2.17 1.18
N VAL A 187 -18.27 2.75 0.37
CA VAL A 187 -19.42 2.05 -0.26
C VAL A 187 -19.08 1.52 -1.65
N LEU A 188 -18.00 1.98 -2.27
CA LEU A 188 -17.56 1.53 -3.59
C LEU A 188 -17.34 0.02 -3.64
N GLN A 189 -17.81 -0.60 -4.72
CA GLN A 189 -17.71 -2.04 -4.95
C GLN A 189 -16.96 -2.34 -6.26
N VAL A 190 -16.41 -3.55 -6.36
CA VAL A 190 -15.74 -4.02 -7.58
C VAL A 190 -16.75 -4.07 -8.73
N GLY A 191 -16.38 -3.47 -9.87
CA GLY A 191 -17.27 -3.31 -11.03
C GLY A 191 -18.00 -1.97 -11.09
N ASP A 192 -17.97 -1.18 -10.01
CA ASP A 192 -18.41 0.21 -10.08
C ASP A 192 -17.49 0.98 -11.03
N VAL A 193 -18.10 1.79 -11.89
CA VAL A 193 -17.39 2.77 -12.72
C VAL A 193 -17.46 4.11 -12.01
N ILE A 194 -16.31 4.70 -11.72
CA ILE A 194 -16.23 6.00 -11.05
C ILE A 194 -15.54 7.03 -11.92
N ARG A 195 -15.99 8.28 -11.80
CA ARG A 195 -15.33 9.44 -12.36
C ARG A 195 -14.43 10.07 -11.30
N VAL A 196 -13.13 10.14 -11.58
CA VAL A 196 -12.13 10.77 -10.68
C VAL A 196 -11.64 12.05 -11.34
N ASN A 197 -11.69 13.17 -10.63
CA ASN A 197 -11.29 14.47 -11.16
C ASN A 197 -9.80 14.74 -10.98
N LYS A 198 -9.34 15.78 -11.68
CA LYS A 198 -8.06 16.43 -11.44
C LYS A 198 -7.91 16.72 -9.94
N ASN A 199 -6.74 16.44 -9.41
CA ASN A 199 -6.38 16.64 -8.03
C ASN A 199 -7.02 15.74 -6.96
N GLU A 200 -7.78 14.71 -7.36
CA GLU A 200 -8.39 13.78 -6.42
C GLU A 200 -7.54 12.54 -6.16
N ARG A 201 -7.66 12.00 -4.95
CA ARG A 201 -7.01 10.75 -4.55
C ARG A 201 -7.76 9.55 -5.15
N VAL A 202 -7.02 8.52 -5.53
CA VAL A 202 -7.60 7.25 -6.01
C VAL A 202 -8.17 6.44 -4.83
N PRO A 203 -9.47 6.09 -4.80
CA PRO A 203 -10.13 5.46 -3.65
C PRO A 203 -9.90 3.94 -3.51
N ALA A 204 -9.61 3.27 -4.63
CA ALA A 204 -9.38 1.84 -4.73
C ALA A 204 -8.41 1.58 -5.91
N ASP A 205 -8.08 0.33 -6.23
CA ASP A 205 -7.30 0.07 -7.43
C ASP A 205 -8.22 0.20 -8.64
N LEU A 206 -7.78 0.92 -9.65
CA LEU A 206 -8.61 1.32 -10.77
C LEU A 206 -7.99 0.86 -12.07
N VAL A 207 -8.83 0.41 -13.00
CA VAL A 207 -8.45 0.27 -14.42
C VAL A 207 -8.97 1.50 -15.15
N LEU A 208 -8.06 2.21 -15.81
CA LEU A 208 -8.37 3.38 -16.62
C LEU A 208 -9.16 2.95 -17.87
N LEU A 209 -10.34 3.51 -18.06
CA LEU A 209 -11.20 3.19 -19.20
C LEU A 209 -11.25 4.36 -20.18
N ARG A 210 -11.46 5.57 -19.66
CA ARG A 210 -11.65 6.75 -20.50
C ARG A 210 -11.22 7.99 -19.76
N THR A 211 -10.96 9.00 -20.56
CA THR A 211 -10.28 10.22 -20.20
C THR A 211 -11.02 11.42 -20.77
N SER A 212 -10.85 12.60 -20.19
CA SER A 212 -11.32 13.82 -20.86
C SER A 212 -10.40 14.28 -21.99
N GLU A 213 -9.15 13.83 -22.02
CA GLU A 213 -8.17 14.19 -23.05
C GLU A 213 -8.30 13.29 -24.28
N LYS A 214 -8.38 13.86 -25.48
CA LYS A 214 -8.64 13.09 -26.72
C LYS A 214 -7.65 11.94 -26.95
N GLN A 215 -6.40 12.10 -26.52
CA GLN A 215 -5.34 11.10 -26.68
C GLN A 215 -5.41 9.95 -25.67
N GLY A 216 -6.28 10.03 -24.66
CA GLY A 216 -6.37 8.96 -23.65
C GLY A 216 -5.30 9.02 -22.55
N THR A 217 -4.60 10.14 -22.35
CA THR A 217 -3.38 10.20 -21.52
C THR A 217 -3.59 10.88 -20.17
N CYS A 218 -3.37 10.21 -19.03
CA CYS A 218 -3.28 10.89 -17.73
C CYS A 218 -1.92 10.76 -17.10
N TYR A 219 -1.60 11.74 -16.25
CA TYR A 219 -0.40 11.75 -15.43
C TYR A 219 -0.79 11.53 -13.98
N LEU A 220 -0.13 10.57 -13.33
CA LEU A 220 -0.27 10.32 -11.90
C LEU A 220 1.09 10.40 -11.21
N ARG A 221 1.06 10.74 -9.92
CA ARG A 221 2.26 10.74 -9.07
C ARG A 221 2.17 9.61 -8.05
N THR A 222 3.29 8.92 -7.84
CA THR A 222 3.36 7.72 -6.99
C THR A 222 4.14 7.92 -5.70
N ASP A 223 4.38 9.17 -5.30
CA ASP A 223 5.26 9.54 -4.19
C ASP A 223 4.94 8.86 -2.85
N GLN A 224 3.67 8.56 -2.52
CA GLN A 224 3.31 7.81 -1.31
C GLN A 224 3.29 6.28 -1.47
N LEU A 225 3.54 5.76 -2.67
CA LEU A 225 3.60 4.32 -2.95
C LEU A 225 5.05 3.82 -3.03
N ASP A 226 5.88 4.46 -3.85
CA ASP A 226 7.28 4.07 -4.11
C ASP A 226 8.30 5.15 -3.75
N GLY A 227 7.86 6.36 -3.38
CA GLY A 227 8.75 7.48 -3.07
C GLY A 227 9.23 8.24 -4.30
N GLU A 228 8.82 7.84 -5.50
CA GLU A 228 9.19 8.53 -6.74
C GLU A 228 8.38 9.83 -6.91
N THR A 229 9.06 10.92 -7.22
CA THR A 229 8.44 12.24 -7.42
C THR A 229 7.95 12.48 -8.84
N ASP A 230 8.36 11.60 -9.77
CA ASP A 230 8.13 11.78 -11.20
C ASP A 230 6.69 11.47 -11.59
N TRP A 231 6.24 12.16 -12.64
CA TRP A 231 4.93 11.93 -13.22
C TRP A 231 4.98 10.66 -14.09
N LYS A 232 4.12 9.69 -13.77
CA LYS A 232 3.95 8.49 -14.58
C LYS A 232 2.80 8.69 -15.54
N LEU A 233 3.09 8.52 -16.83
CA LEU A 233 2.08 8.50 -17.88
C LEU A 233 1.25 7.21 -17.77
N ARG A 234 -0.06 7.35 -17.90
CA ARG A 234 -1.04 6.28 -18.02
C ARG A 234 -1.89 6.54 -19.25
N VAL A 235 -2.26 5.48 -19.94
CA VAL A 235 -3.01 5.59 -21.20
C VAL A 235 -4.27 4.74 -21.11
N ALA A 236 -5.41 5.30 -21.50
CA ALA A 236 -6.65 4.56 -21.60
C ALA A 236 -6.62 3.66 -22.83
N PRO A 237 -7.25 2.47 -22.77
CA PRO A 237 -7.37 1.59 -23.93
C PRO A 237 -8.04 2.34 -25.10
N PRO A 238 -7.48 2.28 -26.32
CA PRO A 238 -8.07 2.94 -27.49
C PRO A 238 -9.51 2.49 -27.76
N THR A 239 -9.82 1.25 -27.41
CA THR A 239 -11.11 0.60 -27.58
C THR A 239 -12.23 1.33 -26.82
N THR A 240 -11.97 1.74 -25.58
CA THR A 240 -12.91 2.50 -24.73
C THR A 240 -12.79 4.02 -24.92
N GLN A 241 -11.61 4.51 -25.32
CA GLN A 241 -11.38 5.94 -25.54
C GLN A 241 -12.13 6.49 -26.77
N ARG A 242 -12.41 5.64 -27.76
CA ARG A 242 -13.18 5.99 -28.97
C ARG A 242 -14.66 6.30 -28.71
N LEU A 243 -15.19 5.89 -27.56
CA LEU A 243 -16.58 6.19 -27.19
C LEU A 243 -16.77 7.71 -27.09
N SER A 244 -17.99 8.20 -27.32
CA SER A 244 -18.26 9.64 -27.33
C SER A 244 -18.52 10.17 -25.92
N SER A 245 -19.15 9.37 -25.07
CA SER A 245 -19.59 9.74 -23.73
C SER A 245 -19.25 8.69 -22.67
N ASP A 246 -19.23 9.12 -21.41
CA ASP A 246 -19.03 8.23 -20.26
C ASP A 246 -20.23 7.28 -20.05
N GLU A 247 -21.43 7.67 -20.53
CA GLU A 247 -22.64 6.86 -20.45
C GLU A 247 -22.61 5.68 -21.43
N GLU A 248 -22.03 5.87 -22.61
CA GLU A 248 -21.82 4.81 -23.60
C GLU A 248 -20.94 3.68 -23.05
N LEU A 249 -19.99 3.99 -22.16
CA LEU A 249 -19.14 2.99 -21.50
C LEU A 249 -19.98 1.97 -20.71
N LEU A 250 -21.09 2.42 -20.14
CA LEU A 250 -22.02 1.56 -19.40
C LEU A 250 -23.00 0.82 -20.32
N SER A 251 -23.30 1.35 -21.50
CA SER A 251 -24.25 0.75 -22.45
C SER A 251 -23.60 -0.36 -23.29
N VAL A 252 -22.35 -0.16 -23.74
CA VAL A 252 -21.58 -1.13 -24.56
C VAL A 252 -21.36 -2.46 -23.84
N GLY A 253 -21.37 -2.46 -22.49
CA GLY A 253 -21.29 -3.72 -21.74
C GLY A 253 -19.91 -4.37 -21.84
N ALA A 254 -18.87 -3.65 -21.40
CA ALA A 254 -17.53 -4.22 -21.33
C ALA A 254 -17.33 -5.12 -20.09
N SER A 255 -16.38 -6.04 -20.21
CA SER A 255 -15.87 -6.84 -19.11
C SER A 255 -14.35 -6.72 -19.04
N VAL A 256 -13.82 -6.80 -17.82
CA VAL A 256 -12.38 -6.76 -17.55
C VAL A 256 -12.00 -8.06 -16.87
N TYR A 257 -11.25 -8.89 -17.57
CA TYR A 257 -10.47 -9.95 -16.94
C TYR A 257 -9.26 -9.33 -16.27
N ALA A 258 -9.00 -9.71 -15.03
CA ALA A 258 -7.79 -9.31 -14.36
C ALA A 258 -7.32 -10.39 -13.40
N GLU A 259 -6.00 -10.50 -13.32
CA GLU A 259 -5.32 -11.58 -12.65
C GLU A 259 -5.56 -11.63 -11.13
N ARG A 260 -4.97 -12.67 -10.51
CA ARG A 260 -4.99 -12.84 -9.06
C ARG A 260 -4.39 -11.58 -8.40
N PRO A 261 -5.06 -11.02 -7.38
CA PRO A 261 -4.51 -9.94 -6.56
C PRO A 261 -3.08 -10.24 -6.03
N GLY A 262 -2.05 -9.63 -6.66
CA GLY A 262 -0.64 -9.74 -6.25
C GLY A 262 -0.22 -8.64 -5.26
N LEU A 263 1.03 -8.64 -4.80
CA LEU A 263 1.64 -7.54 -4.01
C LEU A 263 2.62 -6.64 -4.81
N ASP A 264 3.08 -7.11 -5.97
CA ASP A 264 3.96 -6.35 -6.88
C ASP A 264 3.27 -5.17 -7.59
N ILE A 265 3.70 -3.93 -7.31
CA ILE A 265 3.14 -2.69 -7.88
C ILE A 265 3.53 -2.44 -9.35
N HIS A 266 4.53 -3.18 -9.86
CA HIS A 266 5.07 -3.02 -11.21
C HIS A 266 4.59 -4.11 -12.18
N SER A 267 3.72 -5.02 -11.73
CA SER A 267 3.11 -6.04 -12.57
C SER A 267 1.59 -6.01 -12.46
N PHE A 268 0.94 -6.06 -13.62
CA PHE A 268 -0.49 -6.23 -13.76
C PHE A 268 -0.79 -6.84 -15.12
N ILE A 269 -1.56 -7.92 -15.12
CA ILE A 269 -2.06 -8.56 -16.34
C ILE A 269 -3.59 -8.57 -16.33
N GLY A 270 -4.16 -7.93 -17.36
CA GLY A 270 -5.60 -7.95 -17.60
C GLY A 270 -5.95 -7.91 -19.08
N THR A 271 -7.24 -8.12 -19.35
CA THR A 271 -7.80 -8.03 -20.70
C THR A 271 -9.15 -7.36 -20.60
N LEU A 272 -9.35 -6.29 -21.38
CA LEU A 272 -10.63 -5.64 -21.55
C LEU A 272 -11.31 -6.21 -22.80
N SER A 273 -12.54 -6.69 -22.65
CA SER A 273 -13.34 -7.22 -23.75
C SER A 273 -14.64 -6.43 -23.83
N LEU A 274 -14.87 -5.78 -24.98
CA LEU A 274 -16.13 -5.10 -25.27
C LEU A 274 -17.13 -6.12 -25.81
N SER A 275 -18.30 -6.25 -25.19
CA SER A 275 -19.39 -7.00 -25.83
C SER A 275 -19.94 -6.12 -26.95
N GLY A 276 -20.02 -6.62 -28.18
CA GLY A 276 -20.75 -5.93 -29.23
C GLY A 276 -22.23 -5.73 -28.83
N PRO A 277 -22.97 -4.82 -29.49
CA PRO A 277 -24.41 -4.71 -29.26
C PRO A 277 -25.04 -6.10 -29.48
N GLU A 278 -25.73 -6.62 -28.47
CA GLU A 278 -26.36 -7.93 -28.53
C GLU A 278 -27.39 -7.95 -29.67
N THR A 279 -27.08 -8.64 -30.77
CA THR A 279 -28.10 -9.12 -31.72
C THR A 279 -28.67 -10.41 -31.13
N PRO A 280 -29.96 -10.44 -30.74
CA PRO A 280 -30.49 -11.50 -29.89
C PRO A 280 -30.98 -12.70 -30.70
N ASP A 281 -30.21 -13.21 -31.67
CA ASP A 281 -30.55 -14.46 -32.37
C ASP A 281 -29.31 -15.14 -32.94
N SER A 282 -29.14 -16.43 -32.61
CA SER A 282 -28.18 -17.44 -33.12
C SER A 282 -27.07 -17.86 -32.15
N GLY A 283 -27.21 -19.06 -31.59
CA GLY A 283 -26.22 -19.72 -30.73
C GLY A 283 -24.97 -20.17 -31.48
N SER A 284 -24.05 -19.24 -31.72
CA SER A 284 -22.70 -19.54 -32.23
C SER A 284 -21.74 -18.40 -31.89
N ALA A 285 -20.68 -18.72 -31.13
CA ALA A 285 -19.46 -17.95 -30.86
C ALA A 285 -19.63 -16.47 -30.49
N ALA A 286 -19.11 -16.08 -29.32
CA ALA A 286 -18.92 -14.68 -28.96
C ALA A 286 -18.35 -13.91 -30.16
N VAL A 287 -19.20 -13.09 -30.80
CA VAL A 287 -18.80 -12.21 -31.90
C VAL A 287 -17.59 -11.44 -31.39
N ALA A 288 -16.49 -11.49 -32.14
CA ALA A 288 -15.19 -10.98 -31.74
C ALA A 288 -15.28 -9.48 -31.42
N GLY A 289 -15.64 -9.18 -30.19
CA GLY A 289 -15.60 -7.85 -29.63
C GLY A 289 -14.17 -7.36 -29.60
N ASP A 290 -13.99 -6.06 -29.75
CA ASP A 290 -12.69 -5.42 -29.67
C ASP A 290 -12.07 -5.71 -28.29
N GLN A 291 -10.90 -6.35 -28.28
CA GLN A 291 -10.19 -6.77 -27.07
C GLN A 291 -8.91 -5.95 -26.93
N ALA A 292 -8.64 -5.47 -25.72
CA ALA A 292 -7.41 -4.76 -25.39
C ALA A 292 -6.69 -5.47 -24.25
N SER A 293 -5.38 -5.70 -24.41
CA SER A 293 -4.52 -6.08 -23.30
C SER A 293 -4.37 -4.90 -22.34
N LEU A 294 -4.43 -5.19 -21.03
CA LEU A 294 -4.23 -4.21 -19.98
C LEU A 294 -2.94 -4.53 -19.23
N SER A 295 -2.09 -3.52 -19.07
CA SER A 295 -0.86 -3.58 -18.29
C SER A 295 -0.92 -2.57 -17.14
N VAL A 296 0.19 -2.43 -16.40
CA VAL A 296 0.32 -1.44 -15.33
C VAL A 296 0.05 -0.02 -15.83
N GLU A 297 0.33 0.29 -17.09
CA GLU A 297 0.08 1.59 -17.74
C GLU A 297 -1.40 1.95 -17.87
N ASN A 298 -2.29 0.99 -17.68
CA ASN A 298 -3.73 1.19 -17.67
C ASN A 298 -4.30 1.16 -16.24
N THR A 299 -3.46 1.13 -15.20
CA THR A 299 -3.90 1.00 -13.80
C THR A 299 -3.52 2.18 -12.92
N LEU A 300 -4.36 2.46 -11.94
CA LEU A 300 -4.09 3.41 -10.87
C LEU A 300 -4.25 2.72 -9.53
N TRP A 301 -3.23 2.77 -8.68
CA TRP A 301 -3.20 2.08 -7.40
C TRP A 301 -3.76 2.93 -6.26
N THR A 302 -4.34 2.25 -5.27
CA THR A 302 -4.70 2.89 -4.01
C THR A 302 -3.44 3.40 -3.31
N LYS A 303 -3.43 4.66 -2.87
CA LYS A 303 -2.31 5.42 -2.25
C LYS A 303 -1.50 6.36 -3.16
N HIS A 304 -1.92 6.63 -4.39
CA HIS A 304 -1.42 7.82 -5.08
C HIS A 304 -1.77 9.11 -4.33
N SER A 305 -0.81 10.02 -4.34
CA SER A 305 -0.73 11.22 -3.49
C SER A 305 -0.22 12.42 -4.28
N GLY A 306 -0.40 12.39 -5.58
CA GLY A 306 -0.43 13.58 -6.37
C GLY A 306 -1.83 13.72 -6.86
N GLY A 307 -2.35 14.92 -6.69
CA GLY A 307 -3.45 15.29 -7.50
C GLY A 307 -3.18 15.04 -9.00
N LEU A 308 -4.10 14.35 -9.68
CA LEU A 308 -4.11 14.20 -11.14
C LEU A 308 -4.02 15.58 -11.79
N GLN A 309 -3.27 15.78 -12.88
CA GLN A 309 -3.07 17.13 -13.44
C GLN A 309 -3.87 17.47 -14.70
N LEU A 310 -4.50 16.50 -15.35
CA LEU A 310 -5.46 16.76 -16.43
C LEU A 310 -6.68 15.86 -16.27
N GLY A 311 -7.87 16.43 -16.50
CA GLY A 311 -9.10 15.71 -16.82
C GLY A 311 -9.86 15.00 -15.70
N SER A 312 -11.11 14.65 -16.00
CA SER A 312 -11.88 13.64 -15.27
C SER A 312 -11.82 12.30 -16.02
N TRP A 313 -11.80 11.18 -15.31
CA TRP A 313 -11.52 9.86 -15.91
C TRP A 313 -12.48 8.82 -15.36
N CYS A 314 -12.96 7.94 -16.24
CA CYS A 314 -13.78 6.80 -15.86
C CYS A 314 -12.90 5.59 -15.61
N SER A 315 -13.07 4.96 -14.45
CA SER A 315 -12.30 3.77 -14.11
C SER A 315 -13.13 2.71 -13.43
N CYS A 316 -12.80 1.44 -13.70
CA CYS A 316 -13.42 0.30 -13.03
C CYS A 316 -12.69 0.00 -11.73
N VAL A 317 -13.45 -0.12 -10.64
CA VAL A 317 -12.91 -0.58 -9.36
C VAL A 317 -12.48 -2.04 -9.47
N HIS A 318 -11.19 -2.25 -9.27
CA HIS A 318 -10.52 -3.53 -9.09
C HIS A 318 -9.88 -3.56 -7.69
N ARG A 319 -9.56 -4.74 -7.13
CA ARG A 319 -9.05 -4.79 -5.75
C ARG A 319 -7.87 -5.72 -5.54
N ARG A 320 -6.71 -5.15 -5.25
CA ARG A 320 -5.50 -5.86 -4.84
C ARG A 320 -5.61 -6.43 -3.42
N ARG A 321 -4.76 -7.41 -3.11
CA ARG A 321 -4.52 -7.91 -1.76
C ARG A 321 -4.04 -6.75 -0.89
N ARG A 322 -4.84 -6.34 0.10
CA ARG A 322 -4.42 -5.40 1.14
C ARG A 322 -3.79 -6.23 2.27
N LEU A 323 -2.61 -5.85 2.74
CA LEU A 323 -2.06 -6.37 3.98
C LEU A 323 -3.02 -5.90 5.11
N GLU A 324 -3.96 -6.76 5.50
CA GLU A 324 -4.68 -6.58 6.75
C GLU A 324 -3.66 -6.84 7.87
N PRO A 325 -3.51 -5.93 8.85
CA PRO A 325 -2.72 -6.28 10.03
C PRO A 325 -3.37 -7.51 10.71
N PRO A 326 -2.55 -8.41 11.28
CA PRO A 326 -3.01 -9.66 11.88
C PRO A 326 -4.02 -9.44 13.02
#